data_AF-A0A6P1Y0J3-F1
#
_entry.id   AF-A0A6P1Y0J3-F1
#
_cell.length_a   1.000
_cell.length_b   1.000
_cell.length_c   1.000
_cell.angle_alpha   90.00
_cell.angle_beta   90.00
_cell.angle_gamma   90.00
#
_symmetry.space_group_name_H-M   'P 1'
#
loop_
_entity.id
_entity.type
_entity.pdbx_description
1 polymer ?
#
loop_
_entity_poly.entity_id
_entity_poly.type
_entity_poly.pdbx_seq_one_letter_code
_entity_poly.pdbx_strand_id
1 'polypeptide(L)'
;MAIEKLPTSVLVLGIAAIVFIAVLIFLLLNKLLKKGIQLGAGDKKIIVGDIEKNVDDKLELFKTDIEKKGKDRLHDEECRKKLFRQSGEIDEKTKADERRIVRRINGTIKEIFLPFVKCEMPMLSCVELVKDVLQERVDYNCMRERLTATERKGYIADILYFIEQDYKAFLHKLPAVPCGTEQYPSWEAIAPQIERIVNEWADEMIRIIARRIKEKIAMYKAEQSAFLLPEYKEICIDYPIKKNIGYLKALCIEQDVYA
;
A
#
# COMPACT_ATOMS: atom_id res chain seq x y z
N MET A 1 -43.43 -24.46 84.53
CA MET A 1 -42.14 -24.30 83.81
C MET A 1 -42.26 -23.11 82.86
N ALA A 2 -42.02 -21.91 83.37
CA ALA A 2 -41.95 -20.71 82.54
C ALA A 2 -40.49 -20.48 82.15
N ILE A 3 -40.21 -20.50 80.86
CA ILE A 3 -38.90 -20.20 80.29
C ILE A 3 -38.65 -18.72 80.55
N GLU A 4 -37.75 -18.39 81.48
CA GLU A 4 -37.28 -17.02 81.67
C GLU A 4 -36.63 -16.55 80.36
N LYS A 5 -37.27 -15.58 79.72
CA LYS A 5 -36.74 -14.95 78.50
C LYS A 5 -35.44 -14.25 78.86
N LEU A 6 -34.33 -14.74 78.29
CA LEU A 6 -33.04 -14.08 78.36
C LEU A 6 -33.23 -12.59 78.00
N PRO A 7 -32.73 -11.64 78.81
CA PRO A 7 -32.89 -10.23 78.51
C PRO A 7 -32.26 -9.92 77.15
N THR A 8 -33.04 -9.29 76.28
CA THR A 8 -32.70 -9.01 74.88
C THR A 8 -31.36 -8.29 74.74
N SER A 9 -30.96 -7.51 75.76
CA SER A 9 -29.68 -6.82 75.84
C SER A 9 -28.47 -7.76 75.91
N VAL A 10 -28.55 -8.89 76.62
CA VAL A 10 -27.47 -9.88 76.72
C VAL A 10 -27.31 -10.63 75.41
N LEU A 11 -28.41 -10.91 74.73
CA LEU A 11 -28.40 -11.57 73.42
C LEU A 11 -27.81 -10.66 72.33
N VAL A 12 -28.17 -9.37 72.34
CA VAL A 12 -27.61 -8.35 71.42
C VAL A 12 -26.12 -8.13 71.66
N LEU A 13 -25.68 -8.03 72.92
CA LEU A 13 -24.25 -7.88 73.27
C LEU A 13 -23.44 -9.13 72.87
N GLY A 14 -24.00 -10.33 73.08
CA GLY A 14 -23.37 -11.58 72.68
C GLY A 14 -23.18 -11.69 71.16
N ILE A 15 -24.21 -11.35 70.37
CA ILE A 15 -24.13 -11.35 68.90
C ILE A 15 -23.11 -10.30 68.42
N ALA A 16 -23.13 -9.09 69.00
CA ALA A 16 -22.19 -8.03 68.64
C ALA A 16 -20.72 -8.47 68.88
N ALA A 17 -20.45 -9.14 70.01
CA ALA A 17 -19.12 -9.66 70.31
C ALA A 17 -18.68 -10.75 69.32
N ILE A 18 -19.59 -11.67 68.95
CA ILE A 18 -19.29 -12.74 67.97
C ILE A 18 -18.99 -12.14 66.59
N VAL A 19 -19.80 -11.18 66.13
CA VAL A 19 -19.57 -10.49 64.85
C VAL A 19 -18.24 -9.74 64.87
N PHE A 20 -17.91 -9.06 65.97
CA PHE A 20 -16.66 -8.33 66.11
C PHE A 20 -15.44 -9.27 66.06
N ILE A 21 -15.50 -10.40 66.76
CA ILE A 21 -14.44 -11.44 66.73
C ILE A 21 -14.33 -12.05 65.33
N ALA A 22 -15.45 -12.34 64.66
CA ALA A 22 -15.46 -12.87 63.31
C ALA A 22 -14.82 -11.90 62.30
N VAL A 23 -15.08 -10.59 62.43
CA VAL A 23 -14.45 -9.56 61.59
C VAL A 23 -12.94 -9.47 61.86
N LEU A 24 -12.51 -9.53 63.12
CA LEU A 24 -11.08 -9.53 63.45
C LEU A 24 -10.35 -10.76 62.92
N ILE A 25 -10.94 -11.95 63.05
CA ILE A 25 -10.39 -13.19 62.50
C ILE A 25 -10.33 -13.11 60.97
N PHE A 26 -11.37 -12.58 60.33
CA PHE A 26 -11.40 -12.38 58.88
C PHE A 26 -10.30 -11.42 58.40
N LEU A 27 -10.10 -10.29 59.09
CA LEU A 27 -9.02 -9.34 58.78
C LEU A 27 -7.63 -9.96 58.98
N LEU A 28 -7.44 -10.75 60.04
CA LEU A 28 -6.19 -11.47 60.29
C LEU A 28 -5.90 -12.53 59.22
N LEU A 29 -6.90 -13.35 58.88
CA LEU A 29 -6.79 -14.35 57.81
C LEU A 29 -6.48 -13.71 56.47
N ASN A 30 -7.15 -12.59 56.13
CA ASN A 30 -6.89 -11.86 54.90
C ASN A 30 -5.46 -11.28 54.87
N LYS A 31 -4.96 -10.76 55.99
CA LYS A 31 -3.58 -10.25 56.10
C LYS A 31 -2.53 -11.37 55.99
N LEU A 32 -2.82 -12.54 56.56
CA LEU A 32 -1.95 -13.73 56.48
C LEU A 32 -1.94 -14.35 55.07
N LEU A 33 -3.09 -14.40 54.40
CA LEU A 33 -3.23 -14.84 53.02
C LEU A 33 -2.64 -13.86 51.99
N LYS A 34 -2.44 -12.59 52.35
CA LYS A 34 -1.75 -11.61 51.50
C LYS A 34 -0.23 -11.67 51.65
N LYS A 35 0.27 -11.86 52.87
CA LYS A 35 1.72 -11.88 53.17
C LYS A 35 2.39 -13.25 52.94
N GLY A 36 1.62 -14.31 52.73
CA GLY A 36 2.10 -15.68 52.65
C GLY A 36 2.50 -16.24 54.02
N ILE A 37 2.09 -17.47 54.30
CA ILE A 37 2.52 -18.21 55.50
C ILE A 37 3.51 -19.29 55.04
N GLN A 38 4.73 -19.25 55.59
CA GLN A 38 5.67 -20.36 55.48
C GLN A 38 5.25 -21.46 56.45
N LEU A 39 4.66 -22.53 55.93
CA LEU A 39 4.39 -23.75 56.70
C LEU A 39 5.46 -24.78 56.34
N GLY A 40 6.29 -25.13 57.32
CA GLY A 40 7.33 -26.14 57.18
C GLY A 40 7.39 -27.02 58.41
N ALA A 41 7.33 -28.34 58.20
CA ALA A 41 7.71 -29.35 59.17
C ALA A 41 8.86 -30.15 58.56
N GLY A 42 10.08 -29.96 59.08
CA GLY A 42 11.32 -30.55 58.53
C GLY A 42 11.91 -29.82 57.31
N ASP A 43 12.78 -30.48 56.55
CA ASP A 43 13.58 -29.93 55.43
C ASP A 43 12.79 -29.50 54.18
N LYS A 44 11.44 -29.54 54.21
CA LYS A 44 10.59 -29.09 53.11
C LYS A 44 9.72 -27.91 53.57
N LYS A 45 10.06 -26.73 53.06
CA LYS A 45 9.27 -25.49 53.25
C LYS A 45 8.25 -25.37 52.12
N ILE A 46 6.97 -25.23 52.47
CA ILE A 46 5.90 -24.95 51.51
C ILE A 46 5.32 -23.57 51.86
N ILE A 47 5.35 -22.65 50.89
CA ILE A 47 4.78 -21.31 51.04
C ILE A 47 3.34 -21.38 50.56
N VAL A 48 2.38 -21.10 51.44
CA VAL A 48 0.96 -21.04 51.10
C VAL A 48 0.47 -19.59 51.29
N GLY A 49 -0.07 -18.99 50.23
CA GLY A 49 -0.70 -17.66 50.27
C GLY A 49 0.16 -16.47 49.83
N ASP A 50 1.09 -16.62 48.87
CA ASP A 50 1.81 -15.47 48.29
C ASP A 50 1.04 -14.90 47.08
N ILE A 51 -0.22 -14.50 47.30
CA ILE A 51 -1.14 -14.06 46.22
C ILE A 51 -0.80 -12.64 45.76
N GLU A 52 -0.35 -11.77 46.67
CA GLU A 52 -0.05 -10.35 46.37
C GLU A 52 1.14 -10.23 45.40
N LYS A 53 2.26 -10.92 45.65
CA LYS A 53 3.41 -10.94 44.72
C LYS A 53 3.09 -11.56 43.37
N ASN A 54 2.37 -12.68 43.34
CA ASN A 54 2.02 -13.34 42.08
C ASN A 54 1.07 -12.50 41.20
N VAL A 55 0.23 -11.65 41.80
CA VAL A 55 -0.65 -10.73 41.07
C VAL A 55 0.13 -9.50 40.62
N ASP A 56 0.99 -8.94 41.47
CA ASP A 56 1.85 -7.80 41.13
C ASP A 56 2.86 -8.16 40.03
N ASP A 57 3.52 -9.31 40.12
CA ASP A 57 4.46 -9.80 39.10
C ASP A 57 3.76 -10.02 37.76
N LYS A 58 2.54 -10.57 37.77
CA LYS A 58 1.73 -10.71 36.55
C LYS A 58 1.31 -9.35 35.99
N LEU A 59 0.90 -8.42 36.85
CA LEU A 59 0.49 -7.08 36.43
C LEU A 59 1.66 -6.30 35.82
N GLU A 60 2.86 -6.38 36.40
CA GLU A 60 4.08 -5.78 35.86
C GLU A 60 4.50 -6.41 34.53
N LEU A 61 4.38 -7.74 34.38
CA LEU A 61 4.57 -8.41 33.09
C LEU A 61 3.57 -7.92 32.05
N PHE A 62 2.29 -7.78 32.41
CA PHE A 62 1.26 -7.24 31.52
C PHE A 62 1.54 -5.79 31.10
N LYS A 63 1.95 -4.93 32.04
CA LYS A 63 2.34 -3.54 31.74
C LYS A 63 3.53 -3.52 30.78
N THR A 64 4.56 -4.32 31.05
CA THR A 64 5.77 -4.40 30.23
C THR A 64 5.45 -4.89 28.82
N ASP A 65 4.57 -5.89 28.68
CA ASP A 65 4.12 -6.39 27.38
C ASP A 65 3.30 -5.34 26.60
N ILE A 66 2.44 -4.57 27.29
CA ILE A 66 1.67 -3.48 26.67
C ILE A 66 2.60 -2.36 26.21
N GLU A 67 3.56 -1.95 27.05
CA GLU A 67 4.54 -0.93 26.69
C GLU A 67 5.43 -1.37 25.53
N LYS A 68 5.87 -2.63 25.53
CA LYS A 68 6.64 -3.21 24.42
C LYS A 68 5.84 -3.20 23.13
N LYS A 69 4.60 -3.70 23.14
CA LYS A 69 3.71 -3.64 21.97
C LYS A 69 3.46 -2.21 21.49
N GLY A 70 3.34 -1.26 22.42
CA GLY A 70 3.22 0.16 22.11
C GLY A 70 4.44 0.72 21.39
N LYS A 71 5.65 0.39 21.86
CA LYS A 71 6.92 0.77 21.21
C LYS A 71 7.08 0.12 19.85
N ASP A 72 6.80 -1.17 19.74
CA ASP A 72 6.88 -1.92 18.48
C ASP A 72 5.93 -1.35 17.43
N ARG A 73 4.72 -0.93 17.84
CA ARG A 73 3.76 -0.27 16.96
C ARG A 73 4.25 1.10 16.48
N LEU A 74 4.84 1.91 17.36
CA LEU A 74 5.39 3.22 16.98
C LEU A 74 6.54 3.05 15.97
N HIS A 75 7.44 2.10 16.22
CA HIS A 75 8.52 1.74 15.30
C HIS A 75 7.98 1.32 13.92
N ASP A 76 7.02 0.40 13.87
CA ASP A 76 6.43 -0.07 12.61
C ASP A 76 5.67 1.05 11.86
N GLU A 77 5.08 2.01 12.57
CA GLU A 77 4.49 3.19 11.95
C GLU A 77 5.53 4.09 11.28
N GLU A 78 6.72 4.23 11.86
CA GLU A 78 7.83 4.96 11.24
C GLU A 78 8.36 4.24 10.00
N CYS A 79 8.55 2.92 10.09
CA CYS A 79 8.90 2.07 8.95
C CYS A 79 7.88 2.20 7.82
N ARG A 80 6.58 2.16 8.13
CA ARG A 80 5.50 2.35 7.16
C ARG A 80 5.56 3.71 6.48
N LYS A 81 5.81 4.79 7.23
CA LYS A 81 5.94 6.15 6.67
C LYS A 81 7.14 6.24 5.71
N LYS A 82 8.27 5.64 6.08
CA LYS A 82 9.47 5.56 5.22
C LYS A 82 9.16 4.81 3.91
N LEU A 83 8.55 3.63 4.01
CA LEU A 83 8.14 2.82 2.85
C LEU A 83 7.19 3.57 1.93
N PHE A 84 6.21 4.28 2.49
CA PHE A 84 5.25 5.05 1.71
C PHE A 84 5.94 6.14 0.88
N ARG A 85 6.93 6.84 1.46
CA ARG A 85 7.73 7.85 0.74
C ARG A 85 8.54 7.21 -0.39
N GLN A 86 9.25 6.12 -0.11
CA GLN A 86 10.04 5.40 -1.13
C GLN A 86 9.16 4.87 -2.27
N SER A 87 7.99 4.31 -1.95
CA SER A 87 7.01 3.90 -2.96
C SER A 87 6.54 5.07 -3.82
N GLY A 88 6.29 6.23 -3.21
CA GLY A 88 5.92 7.46 -3.90
C GLY A 88 7.01 7.95 -4.85
N GLU A 89 8.29 7.92 -4.43
CA GLU A 89 9.42 8.27 -5.31
C GLU A 89 9.51 7.36 -6.54
N ILE A 90 9.18 6.07 -6.41
CA ILE A 90 9.15 5.14 -7.54
C ILE A 90 7.97 5.47 -8.48
N ASP A 91 6.80 5.86 -7.96
CA ASP A 91 5.67 6.29 -8.78
C ASP A 91 6.01 7.57 -9.57
N GLU A 92 6.64 8.56 -8.94
CA GLU A 92 7.10 9.79 -9.61
C GLU A 92 8.13 9.48 -10.71
N LYS A 93 9.09 8.59 -10.44
CA LYS A 93 10.04 8.11 -11.45
C LYS A 93 9.35 7.39 -12.60
N THR A 94 8.30 6.62 -12.31
CA THR A 94 7.49 5.95 -13.34
C THR A 94 6.87 6.99 -14.26
N LYS A 95 6.17 7.99 -13.71
CA LYS A 95 5.56 9.08 -14.50
C LYS A 95 6.58 9.88 -15.30
N ALA A 96 7.73 10.17 -14.72
CA ALA A 96 8.80 10.88 -15.42
C ALA A 96 9.36 10.06 -16.60
N ASP A 97 9.52 8.74 -16.45
CA ASP A 97 9.95 7.84 -17.51
C ASP A 97 8.88 7.74 -18.62
N GLU A 98 7.60 7.59 -18.27
CA GLU A 98 6.48 7.56 -19.23
C GLU A 98 6.50 8.83 -20.11
N ARG A 99 6.57 10.02 -19.50
CA ARG A 99 6.65 11.30 -20.25
C ARG A 99 7.91 11.40 -21.12
N ARG A 100 9.01 10.75 -20.72
CA ARG A 100 10.25 10.76 -21.50
C ARG A 100 10.11 9.95 -22.78
N ILE A 101 9.33 8.86 -22.77
CA ILE A 101 9.06 8.07 -23.98
C ILE A 101 8.32 8.92 -25.01
N VAL A 102 7.28 9.64 -24.62
CA VAL A 102 6.51 10.51 -25.54
C VAL A 102 7.43 11.53 -26.23
N ARG A 103 8.34 12.16 -25.49
CA ARG A 103 9.30 13.13 -26.04
C ARG A 103 10.30 12.54 -27.04
N ARG A 104 10.58 11.24 -26.98
CA ARG A 104 11.56 10.57 -27.86
C ARG A 104 10.96 10.14 -29.19
N ILE A 105 9.64 10.06 -29.29
CA ILE A 105 8.92 9.57 -30.48
C ILE A 105 8.96 10.60 -31.64
N ASN A 106 9.36 11.85 -31.39
CA ASN A 106 9.42 12.92 -32.39
C ASN A 106 10.11 12.51 -33.69
N GLY A 107 11.28 11.85 -33.59
CA GLY A 107 12.05 11.41 -34.76
C GLY A 107 11.28 10.40 -35.60
N THR A 108 10.71 9.38 -34.93
CA THR A 108 9.95 8.32 -35.58
C THR A 108 8.69 8.85 -36.28
N ILE A 109 7.99 9.81 -35.68
CA ILE A 109 6.83 10.45 -36.34
C ILE A 109 7.30 11.30 -37.53
N LYS A 110 8.40 12.06 -37.36
CA LYS A 110 8.95 12.91 -38.43
C LYS A 110 9.28 12.10 -39.68
N GLU A 111 9.81 10.88 -39.54
CA GLU A 111 10.14 9.97 -40.64
C GLU A 111 8.93 9.58 -41.51
N ILE A 112 7.73 9.49 -40.93
CA ILE A 112 6.48 9.21 -41.68
C ILE A 112 6.19 10.32 -42.69
N PHE A 113 6.35 11.57 -42.24
CA PHE A 113 5.93 12.73 -43.02
C PHE A 113 7.03 13.28 -43.92
N LEU A 114 8.30 13.04 -43.60
CA LEU A 114 9.45 13.56 -44.34
C LEU A 114 9.36 13.45 -45.88
N PRO A 115 8.85 12.34 -46.48
CA PRO A 115 8.73 12.21 -47.93
C PRO A 115 7.72 13.18 -48.58
N PHE A 116 6.79 13.73 -47.79
CA PHE A 116 5.66 14.55 -48.26
C PHE A 116 5.88 16.06 -48.01
N VAL A 117 7.00 16.39 -47.36
CA VAL A 117 7.25 17.72 -46.79
C VAL A 117 8.03 18.59 -47.76
N LYS A 118 7.54 19.81 -47.98
CA LYS A 118 8.32 20.90 -48.60
C LYS A 118 8.57 22.03 -47.58
N CYS A 119 7.79 22.11 -46.51
CA CYS A 119 7.93 23.08 -45.42
C CYS A 119 7.95 22.37 -44.07
N GLU A 120 8.89 22.74 -43.20
CA GLU A 120 9.05 22.10 -41.90
C GLU A 120 7.86 22.34 -40.95
N MET A 121 7.14 23.46 -41.09
CA MET A 121 6.09 23.85 -40.13
C MET A 121 4.88 22.90 -40.10
N PRO A 122 4.22 22.55 -41.22
CA PRO A 122 3.07 21.63 -41.18
C PRO A 122 3.47 20.21 -40.75
N MET A 123 4.71 19.80 -41.00
CA MET A 123 5.26 18.54 -40.50
C MET A 123 5.41 18.55 -38.98
N LEU A 124 5.95 19.62 -38.40
CA LEU A 124 6.00 19.78 -36.96
C LEU A 124 4.59 19.77 -36.34
N SER A 125 3.60 20.37 -37.00
CA SER A 125 2.20 20.27 -36.56
C SER A 125 1.69 18.84 -36.55
N CYS A 126 2.03 18.01 -37.53
CA CYS A 126 1.69 16.58 -37.53
C CYS A 126 2.36 15.82 -36.38
N VAL A 127 3.62 16.15 -36.10
CA VAL A 127 4.37 15.52 -34.99
C VAL A 127 3.73 15.88 -33.65
N GLU A 128 3.40 17.15 -33.42
CA GLU A 128 2.76 17.59 -32.17
C GLU A 128 1.36 17.00 -32.00
N LEU A 129 0.56 16.90 -33.07
CA LEU A 129 -0.74 16.19 -33.10
C LEU A 129 -0.66 14.81 -32.42
N VAL A 130 0.32 13.99 -32.82
CA VAL A 130 0.43 12.60 -32.33
C VAL A 130 0.91 12.61 -30.90
N LYS A 131 1.88 13.48 -30.60
CA LYS A 131 2.45 13.61 -29.26
C LYS A 131 1.42 14.09 -28.25
N ASP A 132 0.59 15.05 -28.59
CA ASP A 132 -0.39 15.63 -27.69
C ASP A 132 -1.40 14.57 -27.25
N VAL A 133 -1.90 13.76 -28.18
CA VAL A 133 -2.77 12.62 -27.86
C VAL A 133 -2.07 11.66 -26.90
N LEU A 134 -0.83 11.25 -27.19
CA LEU A 134 -0.07 10.33 -26.32
C LEU A 134 0.27 10.95 -24.96
N GLN A 135 0.57 12.24 -24.91
CA GLN A 135 0.90 12.98 -23.70
C GLN A 135 -0.32 13.07 -22.78
N GLU A 136 -1.50 13.38 -23.34
CA GLU A 136 -2.77 13.39 -22.60
C GLU A 136 -3.05 12.01 -21.97
N ARG A 137 -2.80 10.92 -22.70
CA ARG A 137 -2.94 9.56 -22.16
C ARG A 137 -2.01 9.31 -20.98
N VAL A 138 -0.76 9.79 -21.03
CA VAL A 138 0.18 9.65 -19.91
C VAL A 138 -0.25 10.48 -18.69
N ASP A 139 -0.75 11.71 -18.91
CA ASP A 139 -1.05 12.63 -17.81
C ASP A 139 -2.38 12.34 -17.11
N TYR A 140 -3.39 11.86 -17.85
CA TYR A 140 -4.75 11.72 -17.32
C TYR A 140 -5.21 10.27 -17.09
N ASN A 141 -4.52 9.26 -17.64
CA ASN A 141 -4.94 7.87 -17.50
C ASN A 141 -4.04 7.02 -16.60
N CYS A 142 -4.65 6.00 -15.97
CA CYS A 142 -3.94 4.95 -15.27
C CYS A 142 -3.41 3.91 -16.27
N MET A 143 -2.18 4.13 -16.75
CA MET A 143 -1.56 3.26 -17.77
C MET A 143 -1.46 1.79 -17.36
N ARG A 144 -1.35 1.51 -16.05
CA ARG A 144 -1.34 0.14 -15.50
C ARG A 144 -2.65 -0.63 -15.74
N GLU A 145 -3.76 0.08 -15.85
CA GLU A 145 -5.09 -0.51 -16.08
C GLU A 145 -5.37 -0.57 -17.58
N ARG A 146 -5.11 0.54 -18.28
CA ARG A 146 -5.39 0.69 -19.72
C ARG A 146 -4.55 -0.22 -20.61
N LEU A 147 -3.34 -0.58 -20.19
CA LEU A 147 -2.43 -1.44 -20.96
C LEU A 147 -2.48 -2.92 -20.54
N THR A 148 -3.49 -3.32 -19.77
CA THR A 148 -3.74 -4.73 -19.47
C THR A 148 -4.10 -5.52 -20.72
N ALA A 149 -3.89 -6.83 -20.69
CA ALA A 149 -4.16 -7.72 -21.83
C ALA A 149 -5.61 -7.61 -22.35
N THR A 150 -6.56 -7.33 -21.46
CA THR A 150 -7.98 -7.22 -21.78
C THR A 150 -8.37 -5.86 -22.34
N GLU A 151 -7.74 -4.77 -21.89
CA GLU A 151 -8.13 -3.41 -22.29
C GLU A 151 -7.28 -2.84 -23.44
N ARG A 152 -6.02 -3.29 -23.56
CA ARG A 152 -5.02 -2.69 -24.44
C ARG A 152 -5.50 -2.50 -25.87
N LYS A 153 -6.17 -3.52 -26.45
CA LYS A 153 -6.64 -3.45 -27.84
C LYS A 153 -7.64 -2.31 -28.05
N GLY A 154 -8.64 -2.20 -27.17
CA GLY A 154 -9.64 -1.13 -27.23
C GLY A 154 -9.00 0.24 -26.98
N TYR A 155 -8.09 0.32 -26.00
CA TYR A 155 -7.41 1.55 -25.67
C TYR A 155 -6.51 2.08 -26.81
N ILE A 156 -5.81 1.19 -27.52
CA ILE A 156 -5.02 1.56 -28.71
C ILE A 156 -5.93 2.04 -29.83
N ALA A 157 -7.07 1.37 -30.06
CA ALA A 157 -8.04 1.80 -31.07
C ALA A 157 -8.58 3.21 -30.78
N ASP A 158 -8.88 3.52 -29.51
CA ASP A 158 -9.31 4.85 -29.10
C ASP A 158 -8.22 5.90 -29.38
N ILE A 159 -6.96 5.61 -29.04
CA ILE A 159 -5.82 6.51 -29.34
C ILE A 159 -5.72 6.79 -30.84
N LEU A 160 -5.79 5.74 -31.66
CA LEU A 160 -5.72 5.87 -33.12
C LEU A 160 -6.88 6.69 -33.68
N TYR A 161 -8.08 6.51 -33.14
CA TYR A 161 -9.24 7.31 -33.52
C TYR A 161 -9.01 8.80 -33.26
N PHE A 162 -8.48 9.18 -32.08
CA PHE A 162 -8.20 10.59 -31.78
C PHE A 162 -7.12 11.18 -32.70
N ILE A 163 -6.03 10.44 -32.94
CA ILE A 163 -5.00 10.86 -33.89
C ILE A 163 -5.58 11.04 -35.30
N GLU A 164 -6.44 10.12 -35.74
CA GLU A 164 -7.11 10.22 -37.04
C GLU A 164 -7.98 11.48 -37.17
N GLN A 165 -8.79 11.78 -36.15
CA GLN A 165 -9.66 12.96 -36.16
C GLN A 165 -8.84 14.25 -36.23
N ASP A 166 -7.81 14.36 -35.41
CA ASP A 166 -6.94 15.54 -35.37
C ASP A 166 -6.14 15.67 -36.68
N TYR A 167 -5.71 14.56 -37.26
CA TYR A 167 -5.03 14.54 -38.56
C TYR A 167 -5.96 14.99 -39.71
N LYS A 168 -7.20 14.49 -39.74
CA LYS A 168 -8.22 14.94 -40.72
C LYS A 168 -8.50 16.44 -40.57
N ALA A 169 -8.59 16.94 -39.34
CA ALA A 169 -8.74 18.36 -39.07
C ALA A 169 -7.52 19.18 -39.55
N PHE A 170 -6.31 18.65 -39.42
CA PHE A 170 -5.09 19.25 -39.98
C PHE A 170 -5.16 19.33 -41.51
N LEU A 171 -5.52 18.24 -42.19
CA LEU A 171 -5.63 18.22 -43.67
C LEU A 171 -6.62 19.26 -44.20
N HIS A 172 -7.74 19.48 -43.51
CA HIS A 172 -8.70 20.53 -43.86
C HIS A 172 -8.15 21.96 -43.76
N LYS A 173 -7.17 22.19 -42.89
CA LYS A 173 -6.54 23.51 -42.68
C LYS A 173 -5.35 23.75 -43.62
N LEU A 174 -4.82 22.69 -44.25
CA LEU A 174 -3.63 22.75 -45.12
C LEU A 174 -3.75 23.74 -46.29
N PRO A 175 -4.90 23.89 -46.99
CA PRO A 175 -5.01 24.85 -48.09
C PRO A 175 -4.86 26.32 -47.66
N ALA A 176 -5.02 26.62 -46.37
CA ALA A 176 -4.91 27.97 -45.83
C ALA A 176 -3.47 28.37 -45.47
N VAL A 177 -2.50 27.45 -45.54
CA VAL A 177 -1.09 27.79 -45.27
C VAL A 177 -0.37 28.25 -46.55
N PRO A 178 0.56 29.24 -46.48
CA PRO A 178 1.32 29.73 -47.64
C PRO A 178 2.09 28.63 -48.39
N CYS A 179 2.41 27.54 -47.71
CA CYS A 179 3.08 26.36 -48.22
C CYS A 179 2.13 25.35 -48.90
N GLY A 180 0.85 25.70 -49.11
CA GLY A 180 -0.27 24.84 -49.52
C GLY A 180 -0.20 24.13 -50.89
N THR A 181 0.99 24.01 -51.48
CA THR A 181 1.29 23.14 -52.63
C THR A 181 1.80 21.76 -52.20
N GLU A 182 1.89 21.51 -50.90
CA GLU A 182 2.24 20.21 -50.31
C GLU A 182 1.03 19.28 -50.30
N GLN A 183 1.24 18.03 -50.71
CA GLN A 183 0.22 16.99 -50.64
C GLN A 183 0.60 16.04 -49.53
N TYR A 184 -0.01 16.24 -48.38
CA TYR A 184 0.08 15.29 -47.28
C TYR A 184 -0.71 14.03 -47.62
N PRO A 185 -0.25 12.85 -47.16
CA PRO A 185 -0.89 11.58 -47.46
C PRO A 185 -2.29 11.49 -46.83
N SER A 186 -3.14 10.61 -47.35
CA SER A 186 -4.39 10.29 -46.66
C SER A 186 -4.10 9.51 -45.38
N TRP A 187 -5.08 9.45 -44.47
CA TRP A 187 -4.95 8.66 -43.24
C TRP A 187 -4.62 7.20 -43.55
N GLU A 188 -5.28 6.60 -44.54
CA GLU A 188 -5.11 5.20 -44.92
C GLU A 188 -3.66 4.88 -45.32
N ALA A 189 -2.94 5.84 -45.88
CA ALA A 189 -1.54 5.67 -46.28
C ALA A 189 -0.56 5.71 -45.08
N ILE A 190 -0.89 6.42 -44.01
CA ILE A 190 -0.03 6.56 -42.82
C ILE A 190 -0.49 5.73 -41.62
N ALA A 191 -1.75 5.31 -41.57
CA ALA A 191 -2.36 4.62 -40.44
C ALA A 191 -1.55 3.40 -39.98
N PRO A 192 -1.02 2.52 -40.86
CA PRO A 192 -0.22 1.38 -40.41
C PRO A 192 1.08 1.79 -39.70
N GLN A 193 1.69 2.90 -40.12
CA GLN A 193 2.93 3.41 -39.52
C GLN A 193 2.65 4.08 -38.18
N ILE A 194 1.55 4.82 -38.07
CA ILE A 194 1.08 5.42 -36.82
C ILE A 194 0.66 4.34 -35.82
N GLU A 195 -0.09 3.32 -36.26
CA GLU A 195 -0.46 2.17 -35.44
C GLU A 195 0.78 1.46 -34.88
N ARG A 196 1.82 1.26 -35.70
CA ARG A 196 3.09 0.70 -35.22
C ARG A 196 3.71 1.59 -34.13
N ILE A 197 3.79 2.90 -34.34
CA ILE A 197 4.33 3.84 -33.33
C ILE A 197 3.55 3.76 -32.01
N VAL A 198 2.21 3.74 -32.07
CA VAL A 198 1.36 3.66 -30.87
C VAL A 198 1.54 2.32 -30.16
N ASN A 199 1.67 1.21 -30.90
CA ASN A 199 1.94 -0.10 -30.30
C ASN A 199 3.32 -0.17 -29.64
N GLU A 200 4.37 0.33 -30.31
CA GLU A 200 5.72 0.40 -29.75
C GLU A 200 5.77 1.29 -28.51
N TRP A 201 5.07 2.43 -28.53
CA TRP A 201 4.88 3.28 -27.36
C TRP A 201 4.22 2.50 -26.20
N ALA A 202 3.13 1.78 -26.47
CA ALA A 202 2.44 0.99 -25.45
C ALA A 202 3.34 -0.12 -24.86
N ASP A 203 4.14 -0.78 -25.70
CA ASP A 203 5.10 -1.79 -25.25
C ASP A 203 6.19 -1.20 -24.35
N GLU A 204 6.73 -0.03 -24.71
CA GLU A 204 7.71 0.68 -23.88
C GLU A 204 7.11 1.13 -22.54
N MET A 205 5.86 1.59 -22.54
CA MET A 205 5.14 1.94 -21.30
C MET A 205 5.01 0.71 -20.39
N ILE A 206 4.60 -0.44 -20.94
CA ILE A 206 4.51 -1.69 -20.19
C ILE A 206 5.87 -2.08 -19.61
N ARG A 207 6.96 -1.97 -20.39
CA ARG A 207 8.33 -2.28 -19.93
C ARG A 207 8.75 -1.40 -18.75
N ILE A 208 8.49 -0.09 -18.83
CA ILE A 208 8.79 0.87 -17.76
C ILE A 208 7.99 0.53 -16.50
N ILE A 209 6.67 0.35 -16.65
CA ILE A 209 5.77 0.00 -15.56
C ILE A 209 6.24 -1.29 -14.88
N ALA A 210 6.53 -2.33 -15.67
CA ALA A 210 6.97 -3.62 -15.16
C ALA A 210 8.28 -3.51 -14.37
N ARG A 211 9.26 -2.78 -14.90
CA ARG A 211 10.53 -2.50 -14.21
C ARG A 211 10.29 -1.81 -12.86
N ARG A 212 9.48 -0.74 -12.84
CA ARG A 212 9.20 0.04 -11.63
C ARG A 212 8.38 -0.74 -10.60
N ILE A 213 7.47 -1.61 -11.04
CA ILE A 213 6.76 -2.55 -10.16
C ILE A 213 7.74 -3.58 -9.55
N LYS A 214 8.68 -4.12 -10.34
CA LYS A 214 9.73 -5.03 -9.83
C LYS A 214 10.61 -4.33 -8.78
N GLU A 215 10.98 -3.06 -9.01
CA GLU A 215 11.69 -2.23 -8.03
C GLU A 215 10.89 -2.06 -6.73
N LYS A 216 9.57 -1.81 -6.81
CA LYS A 216 8.70 -1.75 -5.63
C LYS A 216 8.67 -3.06 -4.86
N ILE A 217 8.51 -4.19 -5.55
CA ILE A 217 8.51 -5.51 -4.92
C ILE A 217 9.84 -5.77 -4.20
N ALA A 218 10.98 -5.47 -4.84
CA ALA A 218 12.30 -5.62 -4.24
C ALA A 218 12.46 -4.74 -2.99
N MET A 219 12.01 -3.48 -3.06
CA MET A 219 12.02 -2.55 -1.94
C MET A 219 11.19 -3.07 -0.76
N TYR A 220 9.96 -3.55 -0.99
CA TYR A 220 9.14 -4.13 0.08
C TYR A 220 9.80 -5.36 0.70
N LYS A 221 10.37 -6.26 -0.12
CA LYS A 221 11.08 -7.45 0.38
C LYS A 221 12.29 -7.09 1.25
N ALA A 222 13.06 -6.08 0.85
CA ALA A 222 14.26 -5.64 1.58
C ALA A 222 13.94 -5.09 2.99
N GLU A 223 12.76 -4.48 3.16
CA GLU A 223 12.35 -3.87 4.42
C GLU A 223 11.48 -4.81 5.28
N GLN A 224 11.19 -6.04 4.82
CA GLN A 224 10.31 -6.99 5.53
C GLN A 224 10.79 -7.31 6.95
N SER A 225 12.10 -7.46 7.16
CA SER A 225 12.68 -7.75 8.48
C SER A 225 12.67 -6.56 9.43
N ALA A 226 12.46 -5.33 8.93
CA ALA A 226 12.43 -4.13 9.75
C ALA A 226 11.14 -3.99 10.56
N PHE A 227 10.06 -4.66 10.12
CA PHE A 227 8.79 -4.70 10.83
C PHE A 227 8.82 -5.72 11.97
N LEU A 228 8.25 -5.34 13.11
CA LEU A 228 8.23 -6.15 14.33
C LEU A 228 6.90 -6.91 14.47
N LEU A 229 5.79 -6.24 14.18
CA LEU A 229 4.44 -6.78 14.36
C LEU A 229 3.96 -7.53 13.10
N PRO A 230 3.40 -8.76 13.25
CA PRO A 230 2.86 -9.53 12.13
C PRO A 230 1.79 -8.78 11.33
N GLU A 231 0.91 -8.04 12.01
CA GLU A 231 -0.21 -7.33 11.37
C GLU A 231 0.31 -6.22 10.45
N TYR A 232 1.40 -5.54 10.85
CA TYR A 232 2.02 -4.52 10.01
C TYR A 232 2.80 -5.14 8.84
N LYS A 233 3.43 -6.31 9.01
CA LYS A 233 4.03 -7.06 7.89
C LYS A 233 3.00 -7.40 6.84
N GLU A 234 1.86 -7.95 7.26
CA GLU A 234 0.79 -8.34 6.34
C GLU A 234 0.28 -7.12 5.53
N ILE A 235 -0.03 -6.02 6.22
CA ILE A 235 -0.65 -4.84 5.61
C ILE A 235 0.36 -4.01 4.80
N CYS A 236 1.60 -3.88 5.27
CA CYS A 236 2.59 -2.96 4.71
C CYS A 236 3.56 -3.62 3.72
N ILE A 237 3.73 -4.95 3.78
CA ILE A 237 4.68 -5.70 2.95
C ILE A 237 3.93 -6.71 2.07
N ASP A 238 3.27 -7.69 2.68
CA ASP A 238 2.75 -8.86 1.94
C ASP A 238 1.61 -8.46 1.00
N TYR A 239 0.67 -7.64 1.47
CA TYR A 239 -0.44 -7.15 0.66
C TYR A 239 0.05 -6.28 -0.52
N PRO A 240 0.91 -5.26 -0.34
CA PRO A 240 1.47 -4.50 -1.46
C PRO A 240 2.25 -5.36 -2.46
N ILE A 241 3.03 -6.35 -2.00
CA ILE A 241 3.73 -7.27 -2.89
C ILE A 241 2.73 -8.07 -3.73
N LYS A 242 1.72 -8.67 -3.08
CA LYS A 242 0.66 -9.44 -3.78
C LYS A 242 -0.07 -8.59 -4.81
N LYS A 243 -0.40 -7.35 -4.45
CA LYS A 243 -1.05 -6.38 -5.35
C LYS A 243 -0.18 -6.07 -6.58
N ASN A 244 1.11 -5.78 -6.36
CA ASN A 244 2.07 -5.49 -7.43
C ASN A 244 2.31 -6.69 -8.36
N ILE A 245 2.36 -7.90 -7.80
CA ILE A 245 2.39 -9.14 -8.57
C ILE A 245 1.13 -9.28 -9.45
N GLY A 246 -0.04 -8.94 -8.91
CA GLY A 246 -1.29 -8.91 -9.67
C GLY A 246 -1.22 -7.99 -10.88
N TYR A 247 -0.65 -6.79 -10.72
CA TYR A 247 -0.45 -5.88 -11.85
C TYR A 247 0.48 -6.43 -12.92
N LEU A 248 1.60 -7.06 -12.56
CA LEU A 248 2.51 -7.69 -13.54
C LEU A 248 1.78 -8.77 -14.35
N LYS A 249 0.98 -9.61 -13.70
CA LYS A 249 0.17 -10.65 -14.36
C LYS A 249 -0.85 -10.04 -15.33
N ALA A 250 -1.54 -8.97 -14.93
CA ALA A 250 -2.53 -8.30 -15.77
C ALA A 250 -1.90 -7.65 -17.03
N LEU A 251 -0.62 -7.28 -16.94
CA LEU A 251 0.18 -6.77 -18.06
C LEU A 251 0.85 -7.89 -18.90
N CYS A 252 0.52 -9.17 -18.65
CA CYS A 252 1.13 -10.34 -19.29
C CYS A 252 2.66 -10.39 -19.15
N ILE A 253 3.22 -9.85 -18.07
CA ILE A 253 4.64 -9.97 -17.77
C ILE A 253 4.83 -11.25 -16.96
N GLU A 254 5.35 -12.28 -17.64
CA GLU A 254 5.74 -13.51 -16.97
C GLU A 254 6.78 -13.22 -15.88
N GLN A 255 6.57 -13.87 -14.76
CA GLN A 255 7.45 -13.77 -13.61
C GLN A 255 8.69 -14.61 -13.87
N ASP A 256 9.77 -13.99 -14.35
CA ASP A 256 11.11 -14.37 -13.92
C ASP A 256 11.26 -13.96 -12.44
N VAL A 257 10.45 -14.59 -11.58
CA VAL A 257 10.57 -14.52 -10.14
C VAL A 257 11.43 -15.71 -9.79
N TYR A 258 12.74 -15.51 -9.84
CA TYR A 258 13.83 -16.13 -9.07
C TYR A 258 15.15 -15.87 -9.80
N ALA A 259 15.64 -14.64 -9.72
CA ALA A 259 17.07 -14.34 -9.75
C ALA A 259 17.33 -13.26 -8.69
#